data_AF-A0A4R6YF04-F1
#
_entry.id   AF-A0A4R6YF04-F1
#
_cell.length_a   1.000
_cell.length_b   1.000
_cell.length_c   1.000
_cell.angle_alpha   90.00
_cell.angle_beta   90.00
_cell.angle_gamma   90.00
#
_symmetry.space_group_name_H-M   'P 1'
#
loop_
_entity.id
_entity.type
_entity.pdbx_description
1 polymer ?
#
loop_
_entity_poly.entity_id
_entity_poly.type
_entity_poly.pdbx_seq_one_letter_code
_entity_poly.pdbx_strand_id
1 'polypeptide(L)' 'MNRTLNVTTPLGPEVLRFDSLQGRESLSQLFDFQLTMKSEEKGLSAQAMLGQPVTVDFELDGGARRYLNGQCVHFRSA' A
#
# COMPACT_ATOMS: atom_id res chain seq x y z
N MET A 1 13.23 -8.60 -15.10
CA MET A 1 12.65 -9.31 -13.93
C MET A 1 11.35 -8.62 -13.57
N ASN A 2 10.22 -9.34 -13.61
CA ASN A 2 8.96 -8.86 -13.06
C ASN A 2 8.94 -9.23 -11.57
N ARG A 3 9.07 -8.25 -10.68
CA ARG A 3 8.84 -8.46 -9.24
C ARG A 3 7.35 -8.31 -8.98
N THR A 4 6.74 -9.29 -8.33
CA THR A 4 5.34 -9.17 -7.90
C THR A 4 5.30 -8.32 -6.64
N LEU A 5 4.58 -7.19 -6.70
CA LEU A 5 4.27 -6.38 -5.53
C LEU A 5 2.84 -6.65 -5.11
N ASN A 6 2.62 -6.87 -3.82
CA ASN A 6 1.29 -7.05 -3.25
C ASN A 6 1.00 -5.95 -2.24
N VAL A 7 -0.29 -5.69 -2.04
CA VAL A 7 -0.77 -4.74 -1.04
C VAL A 7 -1.83 -5.43 -0.17
N THR A 8 -1.67 -5.30 1.14
CA THR A 8 -2.65 -5.74 2.14
C THR A 8 -3.32 -4.53 2.74
N THR A 9 -4.65 -4.50 2.71
CA THR A 9 -5.48 -3.39 3.20
C THR A 9 -6.59 -3.92 4.13
N PRO A 10 -7.16 -3.08 5.01
CA PRO A 10 -8.28 -3.49 5.88
C PRO A 10 -9.57 -3.82 5.13
N LEU A 11 -9.70 -3.45 3.86
CA LEU A 11 -10.90 -3.75 3.06
C LEU A 11 -11.02 -5.23 2.68
N GLY A 12 -9.97 -6.02 2.91
CA GLY A 12 -9.93 -7.44 2.61
C GLY A 12 -8.99 -7.79 1.47
N PRO A 13 -8.80 -9.09 1.23
CA PRO A 13 -7.97 -9.58 0.14
C PRO A 13 -8.59 -9.20 -1.21
N GLU A 14 -7.75 -8.91 -2.20
CA GLU A 14 -8.11 -8.69 -3.61
C GLU A 14 -8.99 -7.47 -3.94
N VAL A 15 -9.56 -6.78 -2.93
CA VAL A 15 -10.34 -5.55 -3.13
C VAL A 15 -9.50 -4.44 -3.76
N LEU A 16 -8.25 -4.30 -3.31
CA LEU A 16 -7.29 -3.34 -3.85
C LEU A 16 -6.05 -4.07 -4.37
N ARG A 17 -5.72 -3.80 -5.63
CA ARG A 17 -4.50 -4.30 -6.29
C ARG A 17 -3.48 -3.17 -6.41
N PHE A 18 -2.22 -3.50 -6.14
CA PHE A 18 -1.11 -2.56 -6.24
C PHE A 18 -0.95 -2.07 -7.69
N ASP A 19 -0.70 -0.77 -7.87
CA ASP A 19 -0.36 -0.18 -9.17
C ASP A 19 0.98 0.56 -9.10
N SER A 20 1.11 1.52 -8.17
CA SER A 20 2.37 2.25 -7.98
C SER A 20 2.54 2.76 -6.55
N LEU A 21 3.80 2.98 -6.17
CA LEU A 21 4.17 3.61 -4.91
C LEU A 21 5.24 4.66 -5.18
N GLN A 22 5.06 5.83 -4.59
CA GLN A 22 6.06 6.90 -4.51
C GLN A 22 6.18 7.32 -3.06
N GLY A 23 7.34 7.78 -2.64
CA GLY A 23 7.50 8.27 -1.28
C GLY A 23 8.91 8.65 -0.93
N ARG A 24 9.07 9.13 0.30
CA ARG A 24 10.35 9.59 0.85
C ARG A 24 10.59 8.97 2.20
N GLU A 25 11.82 8.53 2.42
CA GLU A 25 12.35 8.13 3.72
C GLU A 25 13.61 8.95 4.01
N SER A 26 13.88 9.25 5.27
CA SER A 26 15.09 9.95 5.69
C SER A 26 15.42 9.58 7.14
N LEU A 27 16.70 9.61 7.50
CA LEU A 27 17.12 9.29 8.86
C LEU A 27 16.51 10.30 9.84
N SER A 28 15.90 9.79 10.92
CA SER A 28 15.26 10.59 11.97
C SER A 28 14.11 11.49 11.49
N GLN A 29 13.45 11.13 10.38
CA GLN A 29 12.24 11.79 9.90
C GLN A 29 11.13 10.75 9.67
N LEU A 30 9.87 11.18 9.70
CA LEU A 30 8.77 10.33 9.29
C LEU A 30 8.85 10.08 7.78
N PHE A 31 8.55 8.85 7.38
CA PHE A 31 8.35 8.52 5.99
C PHE A 31 6.98 9.04 5.51
N ASP A 32 6.84 9.21 4.21
CA ASP A 32 5.57 9.46 3.55
C ASP A 32 5.51 8.61 2.28
N PHE A 33 4.43 7.84 2.13
CA PHE A 33 4.20 6.98 0.97
C PHE A 33 2.83 7.28 0.35
N GLN A 34 2.86 7.63 -0.93
CA GLN A 34 1.68 7.75 -1.77
C GLN A 34 1.52 6.48 -2.61
N LEU A 35 0.44 5.75 -2.37
CA LEU A 35 0.08 4.54 -3.11
C LEU A 35 -1.03 4.83 -4.11
N THR A 36 -0.86 4.35 -5.33
CA THR A 36 -1.96 4.20 -6.29
C THR A 36 -2.35 2.72 -6.33
N MET A 37 -3.65 2.46 -6.25
CA MET A 37 -4.23 1.13 -6.26
C MET A 37 -5.42 1.08 -7.20
N LYS A 38 -5.74 -0.10 -7.71
CA LYS A 38 -6.88 -0.36 -8.60
C LYS A 38 -7.86 -1.31 -7.92
N SER A 39 -9.15 -1.07 -8.12
CA SER A 39 -10.24 -1.94 -7.67
C SER A 39 -11.27 -2.09 -8.79
N GLU A 40 -11.94 -3.25 -8.83
CA GLU A 40 -13.14 -3.44 -9.65
C GLU A 40 -14.41 -3.00 -8.89
N GLU A 41 -14.31 -2.84 -7.57
CA GLU A 41 -15.41 -2.40 -6.72
C GLU A 41 -15.56 -0.88 -6.75
N LYS A 42 -16.80 -0.43 -6.60
CA LYS A 42 -17.16 0.99 -6.48
C LYS A 42 -17.59 1.28 -5.05
N GLY A 43 -17.40 2.53 -4.62
CA GLY A 43 -17.89 2.98 -3.31
C GLY A 43 -17.09 2.41 -2.13
N LEU A 44 -15.77 2.25 -2.29
CA LEU A 44 -14.88 1.79 -1.23
C LEU A 44 -15.01 2.69 0.01
N SER A 45 -15.11 2.06 1.19
CA SER A 45 -15.26 2.80 2.44
C SER A 45 -13.98 3.51 2.85
N ALA A 46 -13.92 4.82 2.64
CA ALA A 46 -12.83 5.66 3.13
C ALA A 46 -12.67 5.57 4.65
N GLN A 47 -13.79 5.44 5.38
CA GLN A 47 -13.79 5.30 6.84
C GLN A 47 -13.12 4.00 7.30
N ALA A 48 -13.26 2.92 6.52
CA ALA A 48 -12.60 1.65 6.81
C ALA A 48 -11.10 1.68 6.49
N MET A 49 -10.63 2.64 5.67
CA MET A 49 -9.21 2.79 5.33
C MET A 49 -8.46 3.72 6.28
N LEU A 50 -9.04 4.89 6.59
CA LEU A 50 -8.37 5.91 7.39
C LEU A 50 -8.00 5.40 8.79
N GLY A 51 -6.77 5.68 9.20
CA GLY A 51 -6.20 5.24 10.48
C GLY A 51 -5.82 3.76 10.55
N GLN A 52 -6.12 2.97 9.52
CA GLN A 52 -5.77 1.56 9.47
C GLN A 52 -4.39 1.32 8.85
N PRO A 53 -3.71 0.22 9.20
CA PRO A 53 -2.44 -0.15 8.59
C PRO A 53 -2.63 -0.59 7.14
N VAL A 54 -1.69 -0.21 6.29
CA VAL A 54 -1.55 -0.70 4.91
C VAL A 54 -0.12 -1.21 4.74
N THR A 55 0.01 -2.40 4.16
CA THR A 55 1.32 -3.05 3.94
C THR A 55 1.53 -3.33 2.48
N VAL A 56 2.65 -2.89 1.93
CA VAL A 56 3.16 -3.32 0.62
C VAL A 56 4.27 -4.33 0.85
N ASP A 57 4.24 -5.45 0.15
CA ASP A 57 5.29 -6.45 0.20
C ASP A 57 5.80 -6.79 -1.20
N PHE A 58 7.10 -7.06 -1.27
CA PHE A 58 7.78 -7.39 -2.51
C PHE A 58 9.04 -8.20 -2.29
N GLU A 59 9.41 -8.96 -3.32
CA GLU A 59 10.61 -9.79 -3.32
C GLU A 59 11.84 -8.96 -3.69
N LEU A 60 12.91 -9.16 -2.93
CA LEU A 60 14.25 -8.65 -3.19
C LEU A 60 15.05 -9.69 -3.99
N ASP A 61 16.18 -9.24 -4.54
CA ASP A 61 17.14 -10.16 -5.13
C ASP A 61 17.62 -11.16 -4.06
N GLY A 62 17.67 -12.44 -4.44
CA GLY A 62 17.97 -13.53 -3.51
C GLY A 62 16.74 -14.12 -2.80
N GLY A 63 15.52 -13.69 -3.14
CA GLY A 63 14.28 -14.32 -2.66
C GLY A 63 13.82 -13.88 -1.28
N ALA A 64 14.54 -12.96 -0.62
CA ALA A 64 14.09 -12.34 0.61
C ALA A 64 12.86 -11.46 0.35
N ARG A 65 11.95 -11.36 1.31
CA ARG A 65 10.75 -10.50 1.22
C ARG A 65 10.93 -9.26 2.08
N ARG A 66 10.62 -8.09 1.52
CA ARG A 66 10.57 -6.82 2.24
C ARG A 66 9.13 -6.37 2.39
N TYR A 67 8.85 -5.71 3.51
CA TYR A 67 7.56 -5.13 3.84
C TYR A 67 7.74 -3.63 4.10
N LEU A 68 6.88 -2.82 3.49
CA LEU A 68 6.70 -1.41 3.79
C LEU A 68 5.31 -1.26 4.43
N ASN A 69 5.27 -0.89 5.71
CA ASN A 69 4.03 -0.72 6.46
C ASN A 69 3.90 0.71 6.94
N GLY A 70 2.67 1.24 6.90
CA GLY A 70 2.33 2.54 7.47
C GLY A 70 0.84 2.64 7.79
N GLN A 71 0.45 3.68 8.51
CA GLN A 71 -0.96 4.01 8.73
C GLN A 71 -1.49 4.91 7.60
N CYS A 72 -2.71 4.63 7.14
CA CYS A 72 -3.38 5.46 6.14
C CYS A 72 -3.87 6.77 6.77
N VAL A 73 -3.14 7.86 6.53
CA VAL A 73 -3.51 9.21 7.02
C VAL A 73 -4.32 10.03 6.01
N HIS A 74 -4.33 9.61 4.75
CA HIS A 74 -5.13 10.20 3.68
C HIS A 74 -5.61 9.11 2.72
N PHE A 75 -6.87 9.19 2.30
CA PHE A 75 -7.46 8.27 1.34
C PHE A 75 -8.39 9.00 0.38
N ARG A 76 -8.26 8.71 -0.91
CA ARG A 76 -9.12 9.24 -1.97
C ARG A 76 -9.42 8.13 -2.96
N SER A 77 -10.71 7.93 -3.25
CA SER A 77 -11.19 7.14 -4.38
C SER A 77 -11.76 8.08 -5.45
N ALA A 78 -11.50 7.80 -6.72
CA ALA A 78 -12.09 8.52 -7.84
C ALA A 78 -13.48 7.96 -8.20
#